data_AF-A0A7V1DRM6-F1
#
_entry.id   AF-A0A7V1DRM6-F1
#
_cell.length_a   1.000
_cell.length_b   1.000
_cell.length_c   1.000
_cell.angle_alpha   90.00
_cell.angle_beta   90.00
_cell.angle_gamma   90.00
#
_symmetry.space_group_name_H-M   'P 1'
#
loop_
_entity.id
_entity.type
_entity.pdbx_description
1 polymer ?
#
loop_
_entity_poly.entity_id
_entity_poly.type
_entity_poly.pdbx_seq_one_letter_code
_entity_poly.pdbx_strand_id
1 'polypeptide(L)'
;MTDEATATQASLAPFTWNLVTRNLHGHPLLRKQLTRRVQALGKLLRHYPPDGVHLHVALEKNPHRTLYVAALTLRLPKHILHTEKSAREPILAVDKAFAALEREVAKVKGHQRKEEEWKRKLRRQKLALVRAAGFAPEPLPEGEGPQDPQAVVVEFLKRYYRRMIDHVRRHIRHDEFTGELPPHAVDPRGVVDTVVERVLQNWRNKPAQMGWLVWFFRLIHEELRRRRRMFQEMAEERLPVDQETKRPDEEEDLAAGYDAEQPLDIIVREFEPVLTELRELVPDPTAPNPEESVERREILEALQRIVQTWSRQERDVFELHFVQGFSVPEVAQITGLDQNRVKEVVDTIQARVRGVLAGELSS
;
A
#
# COMPACT_ATOMS: atom_id res chain seq x y z
N MET A 1 -29.65 -38.24 3.63
CA MET A 1 -28.75 -39.24 4.26
C MET A 1 -27.86 -39.77 3.16
N THR A 2 -26.54 -39.81 3.45
CA THR A 2 -25.34 -39.89 2.59
C THR A 2 -24.91 -38.56 1.96
N ASP A 3 -23.77 -37.93 2.25
CA ASP A 3 -22.70 -38.08 3.24
C ASP A 3 -21.96 -36.71 3.22
N GLU A 4 -22.16 -35.80 4.18
CA GLU A 4 -21.28 -35.47 5.33
C GLU A 4 -19.74 -35.65 5.18
N ALA A 5 -19.20 -35.82 3.97
CA ALA A 5 -17.82 -36.26 3.75
C ALA A 5 -16.92 -35.28 2.96
N THR A 6 -17.25 -33.99 2.85
CA THR A 6 -16.38 -33.01 2.15
C THR A 6 -15.79 -31.92 3.07
N ALA A 7 -15.99 -32.02 4.38
CA ALA A 7 -15.47 -31.07 5.37
C ALA A 7 -14.09 -31.45 5.95
N THR A 8 -13.54 -32.63 5.62
CA THR A 8 -12.27 -33.09 6.23
C THR A 8 -11.15 -33.15 5.21
N GLN A 9 -10.34 -32.09 5.13
CA GLN A 9 -8.88 -32.16 4.92
C GLN A 9 -8.23 -30.77 4.96
N ALA A 10 -8.34 -30.12 6.13
CA ALA A 10 -7.53 -28.96 6.53
C ALA A 10 -6.08 -29.31 6.93
N SER A 11 -5.63 -30.56 6.76
CA SER A 11 -4.30 -30.99 7.24
C SER A 11 -3.47 -31.57 6.10
N LEU A 12 -2.53 -30.79 5.54
CA LEU A 12 -1.26 -31.24 4.89
C LEU A 12 -0.56 -30.14 4.06
N ALA A 13 -1.17 -28.95 3.90
CA ALA A 13 -0.53 -27.83 3.19
C ALA A 13 0.07 -26.83 4.20
N PRO A 14 1.31 -26.33 3.98
CA PRO A 14 1.96 -25.38 4.88
C PRO A 14 1.43 -23.93 4.76
N PHE A 15 0.29 -23.71 4.08
CA PHE A 15 -0.37 -22.41 3.88
C PHE A 15 -1.80 -22.64 3.37
N THR A 16 -2.66 -21.62 3.48
CA THR A 16 -4.09 -21.69 3.16
C THR A 16 -4.33 -21.70 1.64
N TRP A 17 -5.24 -22.56 1.16
CA TRP A 17 -5.57 -22.64 -0.27
C TRP A 17 -7.05 -22.99 -0.51
N ASN A 18 -7.61 -22.45 -1.60
CA ASN A 18 -8.99 -22.64 -2.03
C ASN A 18 -9.03 -23.21 -3.45
N LEU A 19 -9.98 -24.12 -3.71
CA LEU A 19 -10.22 -24.73 -5.01
C LEU A 19 -11.65 -24.44 -5.47
N VAL A 20 -11.79 -23.79 -6.62
CA VAL A 20 -13.07 -23.52 -7.27
C VAL A 20 -13.10 -24.29 -8.59
N THR A 21 -14.01 -25.26 -8.71
CA THR A 21 -14.22 -26.03 -9.96
C THR A 21 -15.53 -25.62 -10.63
N ARG A 22 -15.48 -25.21 -11.90
CA ARG A 22 -16.65 -24.94 -12.75
C ARG A 22 -16.69 -25.94 -13.91
N ASN A 23 -17.80 -26.65 -14.06
CA ASN A 23 -18.02 -27.67 -15.10
C ASN A 23 -17.02 -28.86 -15.10
N LEU A 24 -16.48 -29.21 -13.94
CA LEU A 24 -15.57 -30.34 -13.74
C LEU A 24 -16.07 -31.23 -12.60
N HIS A 25 -16.23 -32.53 -12.86
CA HIS A 25 -16.47 -33.52 -11.81
C HIS A 25 -15.12 -33.93 -11.21
N GLY A 26 -15.03 -33.91 -9.88
CA GLY A 26 -13.77 -34.09 -9.14
C GLY A 26 -13.19 -35.49 -9.29
N HIS A 27 -12.37 -35.72 -10.31
CA HIS A 27 -11.68 -37.01 -10.50
C HIS A 27 -10.61 -37.19 -9.39
N PRO A 28 -10.54 -38.36 -8.71
CA PRO A 28 -9.62 -38.57 -7.58
C PRO A 28 -8.13 -38.39 -7.95
N LEU A 29 -7.77 -38.68 -9.21
CA LEU A 29 -6.42 -38.45 -9.75
C LEU A 29 -6.04 -36.96 -9.82
N LEU A 30 -7.01 -36.07 -10.11
CA LEU A 30 -6.77 -34.63 -10.18
C LEU A 30 -6.51 -34.05 -8.79
N ARG A 31 -7.25 -34.51 -7.78
CA ARG A 31 -7.05 -34.13 -6.38
C ARG A 31 -5.65 -34.53 -5.89
N LYS A 32 -5.24 -35.79 -6.13
CA LYS A 32 -3.91 -36.28 -5.75
C LYS A 32 -2.78 -35.47 -6.40
N GLN A 33 -2.94 -35.10 -7.68
CA GLN A 33 -1.97 -34.26 -8.38
C GLN A 33 -1.90 -32.85 -7.80
N LEU A 34 -3.05 -32.25 -7.50
CA LEU A 34 -3.13 -30.91 -6.95
C LEU A 34 -2.48 -30.83 -5.58
N THR A 35 -2.78 -31.78 -4.67
CA THR A 35 -2.15 -31.86 -3.35
C THR A 35 -0.62 -31.98 -3.47
N ARG A 36 -0.12 -32.84 -4.38
CA ARG A 36 1.32 -32.99 -4.63
C ARG A 36 1.98 -31.69 -5.07
N ARG A 37 1.34 -30.94 -5.98
CA ARG A 37 1.84 -29.66 -6.49
C ARG A 37 1.78 -28.56 -5.43
N VAL A 38 0.71 -28.49 -4.64
CA VAL A 38 0.58 -27.56 -3.52
C VAL A 38 1.67 -27.81 -2.47
N GLN A 39 1.97 -29.08 -2.16
CA GLN A 39 3.09 -29.42 -1.26
C GLN A 39 4.46 -29.02 -1.83
N ALA A 40 4.70 -29.24 -3.14
CA ALA A 40 5.93 -28.80 -3.80
C ALA A 40 6.08 -27.27 -3.74
N LEU A 41 4.99 -26.53 -3.98
CA LEU A 41 4.94 -25.08 -3.85
C LEU A 41 5.20 -24.63 -2.40
N GLY A 42 4.68 -25.37 -1.42
CA GLY A 42 4.95 -25.15 0.00
C GLY A 42 6.40 -25.26 0.38
N LYS A 43 7.14 -26.22 -0.21
CA LYS A 43 8.61 -26.33 -0.02
C LYS A 43 9.34 -25.09 -0.53
N LEU A 44 8.89 -24.52 -1.65
CA LEU A 44 9.43 -23.27 -2.14
C LEU A 44 9.07 -22.12 -1.20
N LEU A 45 7.84 -22.03 -0.70
CA LEU A 45 7.35 -20.90 0.09
C LEU A 45 7.70 -20.93 1.59
N ARG A 46 8.56 -21.86 2.04
CA ARG A 46 9.01 -22.01 3.46
C ARG A 46 9.53 -20.74 4.15
N HIS A 47 9.95 -19.73 3.40
CA HIS A 47 10.48 -18.48 3.93
C HIS A 47 9.39 -17.42 4.16
N TYR A 48 8.17 -17.63 3.67
CA TYR A 48 7.03 -16.76 3.92
C TYR A 48 6.22 -17.33 5.09
N PRO A 49 5.66 -16.46 5.96
CA PRO A 49 4.78 -16.93 7.02
C PRO A 49 3.57 -17.64 6.42
N PRO A 50 3.12 -18.76 7.00
CA PRO A 50 1.98 -19.54 6.49
C PRO A 50 0.70 -18.69 6.40
N ASP A 51 0.48 -17.82 7.40
CA ASP A 51 -0.65 -16.90 7.50
C ASP A 51 -0.58 -15.72 6.52
N GLY A 52 0.48 -15.62 5.71
CA GLY A 52 0.70 -14.56 4.72
C GLY A 52 0.49 -15.01 3.28
N VAL A 53 0.17 -16.29 3.06
CA VAL A 53 0.18 -16.94 1.75
C VAL A 53 -1.18 -17.59 1.48
N HIS A 54 -1.84 -17.15 0.42
CA HIS A 54 -3.11 -17.74 -0.03
C HIS A 54 -3.03 -18.16 -1.49
N LEU A 55 -3.35 -19.41 -1.77
CA LEU A 55 -3.47 -19.91 -3.14
C LEU A 55 -4.93 -20.13 -3.51
N HIS A 56 -5.39 -19.46 -4.56
CA HIS A 56 -6.69 -19.70 -5.17
C HIS A 56 -6.50 -20.45 -6.49
N VAL A 57 -7.13 -21.61 -6.62
CA VAL A 57 -7.08 -22.47 -7.80
C VAL A 57 -8.47 -22.49 -8.43
N ALA A 58 -8.61 -21.87 -9.60
CA ALA A 58 -9.83 -21.95 -10.41
C ALA A 58 -9.61 -22.90 -11.60
N LEU A 59 -10.50 -23.87 -11.74
CA LEU A 59 -10.45 -24.91 -12.77
C LEU A 59 -11.77 -24.90 -13.54
N GLU A 60 -11.70 -24.64 -14.84
CA GLU A 60 -12.86 -24.50 -15.72
C GLU A 60 -12.75 -25.41 -16.95
N LYS A 61 -13.86 -26.08 -17.31
CA LYS A 61 -14.00 -26.78 -18.59
C LYS A 61 -14.80 -25.92 -19.55
N ASN A 62 -14.17 -25.47 -20.64
CA ASN A 62 -14.87 -24.73 -21.69
C ASN A 62 -15.75 -25.69 -22.52
N PRO A 63 -17.09 -25.49 -22.56
CA PRO A 63 -18.00 -26.36 -23.30
C PRO A 63 -17.77 -26.31 -24.82
N HIS A 64 -17.41 -25.12 -25.34
CA HIS A 64 -17.35 -24.86 -26.78
C HIS A 64 -16.03 -25.22 -27.46
N ARG A 65 -14.91 -25.33 -26.71
CA ARG A 65 -13.57 -25.56 -27.28
C ARG A 65 -12.88 -26.83 -26.79
N THR A 66 -13.51 -27.64 -25.94
CA THR A 66 -12.91 -28.86 -25.35
C THR A 66 -11.53 -28.61 -24.70
N LEU A 67 -11.31 -27.42 -24.15
CA LEU A 67 -10.09 -27.03 -23.46
C LEU A 67 -10.38 -26.82 -21.98
N TYR A 68 -9.49 -27.33 -21.13
CA TYR A 68 -9.48 -27.08 -19.70
C TYR A 68 -8.60 -25.86 -19.42
N VAL A 69 -9.13 -24.91 -18.66
CA VAL A 69 -8.43 -23.70 -18.22
C VAL A 69 -8.15 -23.84 -16.73
N ALA A 70 -6.89 -23.68 -16.35
CA ALA A 70 -6.44 -23.60 -14.97
C ALA A 70 -5.91 -22.20 -14.70
N ALA A 71 -6.57 -21.47 -13.81
CA ALA A 71 -6.18 -20.15 -13.36
C ALA A 71 -5.76 -20.22 -11.89
N LEU A 72 -4.50 -19.88 -11.61
CA LEU A 72 -3.93 -19.88 -10.27
C LEU A 72 -3.67 -18.44 -9.83
N THR A 73 -4.16 -18.06 -8.66
CA THR A 73 -3.87 -16.77 -8.04
C THR A 73 -3.21 -17.01 -6.68
N LEU A 74 -1.91 -16.75 -6.60
CA LEU A 74 -1.11 -16.84 -5.37
C LEU A 74 -0.91 -15.45 -4.77
N ARG A 75 -1.35 -15.25 -3.54
CA ARG A 75 -1.09 -14.04 -2.75
C ARG A 75 0.13 -14.24 -1.87
N LEU A 76 1.02 -13.28 -1.92
CA LEU A 76 2.17 -13.11 -1.05
C LEU A 76 2.06 -11.73 -0.38
N PRO A 77 2.75 -11.49 0.76
CA PRO A 77 2.63 -10.22 1.49
C PRO A 77 2.91 -8.95 0.66
N LYS A 78 3.72 -9.05 -0.39
CA LYS A 78 4.08 -7.92 -1.28
C LYS A 78 3.56 -8.06 -2.72
N HIS A 79 3.09 -9.24 -3.12
CA HIS A 79 2.81 -9.56 -4.52
C HIS A 79 1.61 -10.48 -4.65
N ILE A 80 0.74 -10.23 -5.62
CA ILE A 80 -0.24 -11.19 -6.10
C ILE A 80 0.24 -11.72 -7.46
N LEU A 81 0.43 -13.02 -7.57
CA LEU A 81 0.84 -13.70 -8.79
C LEU A 81 -0.37 -14.40 -9.39
N HIS A 82 -0.71 -14.07 -10.62
CA HIS A 82 -1.79 -14.71 -11.35
C HIS A 82 -1.22 -15.41 -12.58
N THR A 83 -1.57 -16.67 -12.78
CA THR A 83 -1.20 -17.44 -13.97
C THR A 83 -2.41 -18.18 -14.51
N GLU A 84 -2.65 -18.03 -15.81
CA GLU A 84 -3.71 -18.73 -16.52
C GLU A 84 -3.09 -19.58 -17.64
N LYS A 85 -3.46 -20.86 -17.72
CA LYS A 85 -3.02 -21.78 -18.78
C LYS A 85 -4.15 -22.70 -19.20
N SER A 86 -4.19 -23.01 -20.50
CA SER A 86 -5.16 -23.92 -21.09
C SER A 86 -4.49 -25.16 -21.68
N ALA A 87 -5.17 -26.31 -21.61
CA ALA A 87 -4.73 -27.56 -22.24
C ALA A 87 -5.92 -28.47 -22.60
N ARG A 88 -5.68 -29.46 -23.47
CA ARG A 88 -6.67 -30.49 -23.85
C ARG A 88 -6.99 -31.48 -22.73
N GLU A 89 -6.09 -31.59 -21.75
CA GLU A 89 -6.24 -32.45 -20.58
C GLU A 89 -6.20 -31.62 -19.28
N PRO A 90 -7.02 -31.96 -18.27
CA PRO A 90 -7.12 -31.18 -17.03
C PRO A 90 -5.83 -31.22 -16.22
N ILE A 91 -5.17 -32.39 -16.12
CA ILE A 91 -3.90 -32.54 -15.40
C ILE A 91 -2.80 -31.71 -16.07
N LEU A 92 -2.75 -31.72 -17.40
CA LEU A 92 -1.76 -30.95 -18.17
C LEU A 92 -1.97 -29.44 -18.03
N ALA A 93 -3.22 -28.97 -17.95
CA ALA A 93 -3.54 -27.55 -17.71
C ALA A 93 -3.04 -27.10 -16.34
N VAL A 94 -3.31 -27.90 -15.29
CA VAL A 94 -2.82 -27.67 -13.93
C VAL A 94 -1.30 -27.66 -13.90
N ASP A 95 -0.64 -28.68 -14.45
CA ASP A 95 0.83 -28.77 -14.44
C ASP A 95 1.48 -27.57 -15.16
N LYS A 96 0.92 -27.14 -16.30
CA LYS A 96 1.39 -25.94 -17.01
C LYS A 96 1.19 -24.68 -16.19
N ALA A 97 0.04 -24.53 -15.52
CA ALA A 97 -0.24 -23.37 -14.68
C ALA A 97 0.68 -23.30 -13.45
N PHE A 98 0.90 -24.42 -12.77
CA PHE A 98 1.82 -24.52 -11.63
C PHE A 98 3.26 -24.27 -12.05
N ALA A 99 3.72 -24.84 -13.17
CA ALA A 99 5.07 -24.58 -13.68
C ALA A 99 5.26 -23.10 -14.09
N ALA A 100 4.21 -22.43 -14.59
CA ALA A 100 4.26 -20.99 -14.85
C ALA A 100 4.35 -20.20 -13.53
N LEU A 101 3.55 -20.58 -12.53
CA LEU A 101 3.55 -19.95 -11.21
C LEU A 101 4.90 -20.10 -10.49
N GLU A 102 5.50 -21.29 -10.53
CA GLU A 102 6.82 -21.56 -9.95
C GLU A 102 7.91 -20.68 -10.56
N ARG A 103 7.87 -20.44 -11.87
CA ARG A 103 8.79 -19.51 -12.55
C ARG A 103 8.60 -18.07 -12.10
N GLU A 104 7.36 -17.61 -11.95
CA GLU A 104 7.07 -16.25 -11.46
C GLU A 104 7.51 -16.09 -9.99
N VAL A 105 7.28 -17.09 -9.14
CA VAL A 105 7.79 -17.10 -7.76
C VAL A 105 9.33 -17.05 -7.73
N ALA A 106 10.00 -17.78 -8.62
CA ALA A 106 11.47 -17.75 -8.72
C ALA A 106 11.99 -16.36 -9.13
N LYS A 107 11.34 -15.68 -10.08
CA LYS A 107 11.69 -14.31 -10.47
C LYS A 107 11.55 -13.33 -9.31
N VAL A 108 10.44 -13.39 -8.58
CA VAL A 108 10.18 -12.53 -7.41
C VAL A 108 11.24 -12.75 -6.32
N LYS A 109 11.60 -14.00 -6.04
CA LYS A 109 12.68 -14.32 -5.08
C LYS A 109 14.05 -13.88 -5.56
N GLY A 110 14.35 -13.99 -6.85
CA GLY A 110 15.62 -13.57 -7.43
C GLY A 110 15.88 -12.08 -7.25
N HIS A 111 14.83 -11.25 -7.36
CA HIS A 111 14.90 -9.82 -7.09
C HIS A 111 15.10 -9.54 -5.60
N GLN A 112 14.39 -10.26 -4.72
CA GLN A 112 14.51 -10.10 -3.27
C GLN A 112 15.90 -10.50 -2.74
N ARG A 113 16.54 -11.53 -3.30
CA ARG A 113 17.86 -12.01 -2.87
C ARG A 113 18.99 -11.00 -3.11
N LYS A 114 18.96 -10.23 -4.21
CA LYS A 114 19.98 -9.21 -4.51
C LYS A 114 19.92 -8.01 -3.54
N GLU A 115 18.77 -7.78 -2.90
CA GLU A 115 18.57 -6.72 -1.92
C GLU A 115 18.81 -7.18 -0.47
N GLU A 116 18.89 -8.50 -0.24
CA GLU A 116 18.83 -9.13 1.08
C GLU A 116 20.13 -9.09 1.88
N GLU A 117 21.28 -8.93 1.23
CA GLU A 117 22.57 -8.94 1.91
C GLU A 117 22.77 -7.70 2.81
N TRP A 118 22.18 -6.56 2.45
CA TRP A 118 22.32 -5.30 3.18
C TRP A 118 21.31 -5.08 4.34
N LYS A 119 20.13 -5.73 4.33
CA LYS A 119 18.98 -5.36 5.21
C LYS A 119 18.60 -6.35 6.33
N ARG A 120 19.49 -7.28 6.71
CA ARG A 120 19.19 -8.39 7.66
C ARG A 120 18.73 -7.96 9.07
N LYS A 121 19.13 -6.79 9.56
CA LYS A 121 18.79 -6.32 10.92
C LYS A 121 17.39 -5.65 10.97
N LEU A 122 17.09 -4.77 10.01
CA LEU A 122 15.80 -4.06 9.90
C LEU A 122 14.62 -5.00 9.55
N ARG A 123 14.89 -6.11 8.87
CA ARG A 123 13.85 -7.11 8.53
C ARG A 123 13.33 -7.89 9.74
N ARG A 124 14.14 -8.16 10.77
CA ARG A 124 13.65 -8.88 11.97
C ARG A 124 12.54 -8.09 12.67
N GLN A 125 12.68 -6.77 12.72
CA GLN A 125 11.67 -5.87 13.27
C GLN A 125 10.44 -5.76 12.35
N LYS A 126 10.62 -5.66 11.01
CA LYS A 126 9.49 -5.65 10.06
C LYS A 126 8.72 -6.98 10.00
N LEU A 127 9.37 -8.13 10.18
CA LEU A 127 8.71 -9.44 10.20
C LEU A 127 7.80 -9.58 11.44
N ALA A 128 8.19 -8.99 12.57
CA ALA A 128 7.35 -8.91 13.76
C ALA A 128 6.11 -8.03 13.55
N LEU A 129 6.24 -6.93 12.80
CA LEU A 129 5.10 -6.09 12.41
C LEU A 129 4.17 -6.79 11.37
N VAL A 130 4.73 -7.61 10.49
CA VAL A 130 3.95 -8.43 9.52
C VAL A 130 3.21 -9.58 10.22
N ARG A 131 3.73 -10.14 11.33
CA ARG A 131 2.99 -11.10 12.18
C ARG A 131 1.69 -10.52 12.72
N ALA A 132 1.64 -9.22 13.00
CA ALA A 132 0.42 -8.54 13.46
C ALA A 132 -0.59 -8.27 12.33
N ALA A 133 -0.23 -8.53 11.07
CA ALA A 133 -1.05 -8.28 9.88
C ALA A 133 -1.15 -9.53 8.99
N GLY A 134 -1.10 -10.71 9.59
CA GLY A 134 -1.42 -11.99 8.95
C GLY A 134 -2.89 -12.03 8.53
N PHE A 135 -3.19 -12.83 7.51
CA PHE A 135 -4.56 -13.17 7.16
C PHE A 135 -5.14 -14.08 8.26
N ALA A 136 -6.47 -14.28 8.25
CA ALA A 136 -7.13 -15.12 9.23
C ALA A 136 -6.46 -16.51 9.30
N PRO A 137 -6.16 -17.03 10.51
CA PRO A 137 -5.45 -18.29 10.71
C PRO A 137 -6.26 -19.51 10.23
N GLU A 138 -7.55 -19.34 9.99
CA GLU A 138 -8.45 -20.38 9.49
C GLU A 138 -8.97 -20.04 8.09
N PRO A 139 -9.13 -21.04 7.19
CA PRO A 139 -9.82 -20.84 5.93
C PRO A 139 -11.24 -20.35 6.21
N LEU A 140 -11.59 -19.19 5.66
CA LEU A 140 -12.95 -18.68 5.79
C LEU A 140 -13.96 -19.68 5.20
N PRO A 141 -15.15 -19.82 5.80
CA PRO A 141 -16.18 -20.74 5.36
C PRO A 141 -16.60 -20.49 3.90
N GLU A 142 -17.10 -21.53 3.23
CA GLU A 142 -17.50 -21.50 1.83
C GLU A 142 -18.57 -20.42 1.59
N GLY A 143 -18.21 -19.33 0.90
CA GLY A 143 -19.07 -18.15 0.73
C GLY A 143 -18.46 -16.86 1.30
N GLU A 144 -17.66 -16.95 2.35
CA GLU A 144 -16.99 -15.80 2.96
C GLU A 144 -15.57 -15.70 2.46
N GLY A 145 -15.32 -14.71 1.61
CA GLY A 145 -14.01 -14.44 1.06
C GLY A 145 -14.08 -14.07 -0.42
N PRO A 146 -12.97 -13.57 -0.97
CA PRO A 146 -12.89 -13.14 -2.36
C PRO A 146 -13.06 -14.33 -3.32
N GLN A 147 -14.29 -14.47 -3.83
CA GLN A 147 -14.75 -15.48 -4.80
C GLN A 147 -14.16 -15.26 -6.21
N ASP A 148 -13.71 -14.03 -6.49
CA ASP A 148 -13.21 -13.58 -7.79
C ASP A 148 -11.74 -13.14 -7.68
N PRO A 149 -10.87 -13.47 -8.65
CA PRO A 149 -9.61 -12.75 -8.91
C PRO A 149 -9.66 -11.23 -8.70
N GLN A 150 -10.76 -10.56 -9.07
CA GLN A 150 -10.92 -9.13 -8.85
C GLN A 150 -11.10 -8.78 -7.36
N ALA A 151 -11.85 -9.59 -6.61
CA ALA A 151 -12.02 -9.41 -5.17
C ALA A 151 -10.69 -9.59 -4.41
N VAL A 152 -9.75 -10.36 -4.94
CA VAL A 152 -8.36 -10.43 -4.44
C VAL A 152 -7.65 -9.09 -4.51
N VAL A 153 -7.78 -8.41 -5.64
CA VAL A 153 -7.14 -7.11 -5.88
C VAL A 153 -7.79 -6.04 -4.99
N VAL A 154 -9.11 -6.06 -4.85
CA VAL A 154 -9.86 -5.14 -3.97
C VAL A 154 -9.38 -5.25 -2.52
N GLU A 155 -9.28 -6.47 -1.99
CA GLU A 155 -8.86 -6.66 -0.60
C GLU A 155 -7.41 -6.21 -0.36
N PHE A 156 -6.55 -6.45 -1.36
CA PHE A 156 -5.18 -5.95 -1.34
C PHE A 156 -5.14 -4.42 -1.41
N LEU A 157 -5.97 -3.78 -2.24
CA LEU A 157 -6.08 -2.32 -2.31
C LEU A 157 -6.52 -1.72 -0.98
N LYS A 158 -7.57 -2.27 -0.35
CA LYS A 158 -8.06 -1.80 0.96
C LYS A 158 -6.95 -1.76 2.00
N ARG A 159 -6.12 -2.82 2.06
CA ARG A 159 -4.99 -2.91 3.00
C ARG A 159 -3.96 -1.80 2.81
N TYR A 160 -3.72 -1.36 1.58
CA TYR A 160 -2.73 -0.32 1.27
C TYR A 160 -3.33 1.05 1.02
N TYR A 161 -4.65 1.20 1.08
CA TYR A 161 -5.37 2.42 0.75
C TYR A 161 -4.93 3.62 1.60
N ARG A 162 -4.88 3.45 2.93
CA ARG A 162 -4.40 4.49 3.84
C ARG A 162 -2.98 4.94 3.50
N ARG A 163 -2.10 3.98 3.23
CA ARG A 163 -0.71 4.23 2.86
C ARG A 163 -0.58 5.00 1.55
N MET A 164 -1.45 4.72 0.57
CA MET A 164 -1.51 5.47 -0.69
C MET A 164 -2.02 6.90 -0.48
N ILE A 165 -3.06 7.09 0.35
CA ILE A 165 -3.55 8.43 0.71
C ILE A 165 -2.44 9.25 1.38
N ASP A 166 -1.76 8.68 2.36
CA ASP A 166 -0.72 9.41 3.10
C ASP A 166 0.46 9.80 2.19
N HIS A 167 0.81 8.92 1.24
CA HIS A 167 1.78 9.22 0.18
C HIS A 167 1.31 10.41 -0.69
N VAL A 168 0.10 10.34 -1.23
CA VAL A 168 -0.48 11.39 -2.09
C VAL A 168 -0.58 12.73 -1.34
N ARG A 169 -1.04 12.71 -0.08
CA ARG A 169 -1.13 13.91 0.77
C ARG A 169 0.21 14.62 0.91
N ARG A 170 1.30 13.88 1.11
CA ARG A 170 2.64 14.47 1.23
C ARG A 170 3.09 15.11 -0.08
N HIS A 171 2.82 14.47 -1.21
CA HIS A 171 3.10 15.07 -2.52
C HIS A 171 2.27 16.33 -2.77
N ILE A 172 0.95 16.29 -2.53
CA ILE A 172 0.07 17.45 -2.75
C ILE A 172 0.48 18.63 -1.87
N ARG A 173 0.70 18.41 -0.57
CA ARG A 173 1.15 19.49 0.34
C ARG A 173 2.43 20.15 -0.14
N HIS A 174 3.36 19.36 -0.66
CA HIS A 174 4.58 19.92 -1.20
C HIS A 174 4.30 20.72 -2.47
N ASP A 175 3.51 20.17 -3.38
CA ASP A 175 3.17 20.81 -4.64
C ASP A 175 2.47 22.15 -4.41
N GLU A 176 1.57 22.21 -3.42
CA GLU A 176 0.93 23.43 -2.90
C GLU A 176 1.97 24.41 -2.34
N PHE A 177 2.89 23.93 -1.50
CA PHE A 177 3.95 24.77 -0.93
C PHE A 177 4.87 25.39 -2.00
N THR A 178 5.15 24.65 -3.08
CA THR A 178 5.95 25.15 -4.21
C THR A 178 5.17 26.01 -5.21
N GLY A 179 3.85 26.16 -5.03
CA GLY A 179 2.98 26.87 -5.98
C GLY A 179 2.75 26.12 -7.30
N GLU A 180 3.11 24.84 -7.38
CA GLU A 180 2.87 24.00 -8.57
C GLU A 180 1.40 23.54 -8.67
N LEU A 181 0.69 23.55 -7.53
CA LEU A 181 -0.74 23.33 -7.44
C LEU A 181 -1.37 24.41 -6.54
N PRO A 182 -2.57 24.91 -6.85
CA PRO A 182 -3.28 25.79 -5.93
C PRO A 182 -3.70 25.03 -4.65
N PRO A 183 -3.77 25.71 -3.49
CA PRO A 183 -4.22 25.09 -2.24
C PRO A 183 -5.58 24.42 -2.39
N HIS A 184 -5.70 23.19 -1.91
CA HIS A 184 -6.94 22.39 -1.92
C HIS A 184 -7.51 22.08 -3.31
N ALA A 185 -6.79 22.37 -4.41
CA ALA A 185 -7.27 22.11 -5.77
C ALA A 185 -7.34 20.62 -6.12
N VAL A 186 -6.59 19.79 -5.39
CA VAL A 186 -6.51 18.35 -5.62
C VAL A 186 -6.85 17.62 -4.33
N ASP A 187 -7.98 16.90 -4.32
CA ASP A 187 -8.31 16.00 -3.21
C ASP A 187 -7.43 14.74 -3.26
N PRO A 188 -6.69 14.42 -2.17
CA PRO A 188 -5.88 13.21 -2.09
C PRO A 188 -6.68 11.91 -2.27
N ARG A 189 -7.91 11.85 -1.75
CA ARG A 189 -8.75 10.64 -1.89
C ARG A 189 -9.14 10.46 -3.34
N GLY A 190 -9.61 11.52 -3.98
CA GLY A 190 -9.92 11.53 -5.40
C GLY A 190 -8.77 11.05 -6.29
N VAL A 191 -7.49 11.34 -5.97
CA VAL A 191 -6.35 10.78 -6.74
C VAL A 191 -6.29 9.26 -6.59
N VAL A 192 -6.36 8.76 -5.36
CA VAL A 192 -6.28 7.32 -5.08
C VAL A 192 -7.48 6.58 -5.66
N ASP A 193 -8.67 7.16 -5.57
CA ASP A 193 -9.90 6.55 -6.09
C ASP A 193 -9.87 6.42 -7.61
N THR A 194 -9.37 7.44 -8.33
CA THR A 194 -9.11 7.34 -9.79
C THR A 194 -8.13 6.21 -10.11
N VAL A 195 -7.06 6.05 -9.31
CA VAL A 195 -6.10 4.96 -9.50
C VAL A 195 -6.74 3.60 -9.22
N VAL A 196 -7.52 3.47 -8.15
CA VAL A 196 -8.26 2.26 -7.80
C VAL A 196 -9.21 1.88 -8.93
N GLU A 197 -9.98 2.83 -9.46
CA GLU A 197 -10.88 2.61 -10.58
C GLU A 197 -10.10 2.11 -11.82
N ARG A 198 -9.02 2.79 -12.18
CA ARG A 198 -8.15 2.42 -13.31
C ARG A 198 -7.56 1.03 -13.15
N VAL A 199 -7.17 0.66 -11.93
CA VAL A 199 -6.69 -0.68 -11.58
C VAL A 199 -7.80 -1.72 -11.73
N LEU A 200 -9.01 -1.46 -11.22
CA LEU A 200 -10.12 -2.41 -11.28
C LEU A 200 -10.63 -2.62 -12.71
N GLN A 201 -10.60 -1.58 -13.55
CA GLN A 201 -10.93 -1.70 -14.97
C GLN A 201 -9.86 -2.46 -15.76
N ASN A 202 -8.57 -2.26 -15.43
CA ASN A 202 -7.43 -2.77 -16.20
C ASN A 202 -6.55 -3.77 -15.43
N TRP A 203 -7.12 -4.52 -14.49
CA TRP A 203 -6.33 -5.37 -13.56
C TRP A 203 -5.49 -6.43 -14.29
N ARG A 204 -5.91 -6.86 -15.48
CA ARG A 204 -5.17 -7.82 -16.33
C ARG A 204 -3.96 -7.21 -17.04
N ASN A 205 -3.89 -5.89 -17.19
CA ASN A 205 -2.85 -5.19 -17.94
C ASN A 205 -1.60 -4.88 -17.10
N LYS A 206 -1.49 -5.45 -15.88
CA LYS A 206 -0.32 -5.23 -15.02
C LYS A 206 0.96 -5.73 -15.71
N PRO A 207 2.03 -4.92 -15.75
CA PRO A 207 3.34 -5.36 -16.24
C PRO A 207 3.85 -6.59 -15.46
N ALA A 208 4.30 -7.62 -16.18
CA ALA A 208 4.72 -8.90 -15.58
C ALA A 208 5.89 -8.76 -14.60
N GLN A 209 6.83 -7.84 -14.87
CA GLN A 209 8.05 -7.65 -14.08
C GLN A 209 7.87 -6.81 -12.81
N MET A 210 6.66 -6.29 -12.55
CA MET A 210 6.40 -5.32 -11.49
C MET A 210 5.51 -5.91 -10.39
N GLY A 211 5.76 -5.61 -9.12
CA GLY A 211 4.82 -5.93 -8.05
C GLY A 211 3.53 -5.11 -8.13
N TRP A 212 2.41 -5.61 -7.60
CA TRP A 212 1.16 -4.84 -7.56
C TRP A 212 1.32 -3.51 -6.81
N LEU A 213 2.00 -3.54 -5.65
CA LEU A 213 2.26 -2.33 -4.88
C LEU A 213 3.09 -1.30 -5.67
N VAL A 214 4.14 -1.75 -6.35
CA VAL A 214 4.98 -0.90 -7.20
C VAL A 214 4.17 -0.31 -8.35
N TRP A 215 3.27 -1.11 -8.94
CA TRP A 215 2.39 -0.66 -10.01
C TRP A 215 1.38 0.39 -9.54
N PHE A 216 0.80 0.25 -8.35
CA PHE A 216 -0.11 1.26 -7.79
C PHE A 216 0.59 2.59 -7.56
N PHE A 217 1.78 2.57 -6.97
CA PHE A 217 2.55 3.79 -6.74
C PHE A 217 3.00 4.44 -8.05
N ARG A 218 3.32 3.64 -9.08
CA ARG A 218 3.55 4.16 -10.42
C ARG A 218 2.31 4.87 -10.99
N LEU A 219 1.13 4.24 -10.88
CA LEU A 219 -0.12 4.86 -11.34
C LEU A 219 -0.44 6.14 -10.57
N ILE A 220 -0.19 6.19 -9.26
CA ILE A 220 -0.32 7.41 -8.46
C ILE A 220 0.59 8.52 -8.99
N HIS A 221 1.86 8.22 -9.27
CA HIS A 221 2.79 9.18 -9.83
C HIS A 221 2.41 9.63 -11.25
N GLU A 222 1.81 8.76 -12.05
CA GLU A 222 1.23 9.12 -13.36
C GLU A 222 0.03 10.06 -13.21
N GLU A 223 -0.92 9.78 -12.31
CA GLU A 223 -2.09 10.63 -12.08
C GLU A 223 -1.71 11.98 -11.47
N LEU A 224 -0.75 12.04 -10.54
CA LEU A 224 -0.24 13.31 -9.99
C LEU A 224 0.40 14.17 -11.09
N ARG A 225 1.24 13.58 -11.94
CA ARG A 225 1.82 14.29 -13.10
C ARG A 225 0.75 14.75 -14.08
N ARG A 226 -0.28 13.95 -14.31
CA ARG A 226 -1.41 14.32 -15.17
C ARG A 226 -2.18 15.52 -14.60
N ARG A 227 -2.57 15.48 -13.31
CA ARG A 227 -3.29 16.58 -12.67
C ARG A 227 -2.49 17.88 -12.71
N ARG A 228 -1.21 17.81 -12.40
CA ARG A 228 -0.33 18.98 -12.49
C ARG A 228 -0.28 19.59 -13.89
N ARG A 229 -0.09 18.77 -14.93
CA ARG A 229 -0.08 19.26 -16.31
C ARG A 229 -1.37 19.96 -16.69
N MET A 230 -2.52 19.39 -16.30
CA MET A 230 -3.81 20.05 -16.51
C MET A 230 -3.87 21.42 -15.82
N PHE A 231 -3.35 21.57 -14.60
CA PHE A 231 -3.31 22.88 -13.93
C PHE A 231 -2.31 23.85 -14.57
N GLN A 232 -1.16 23.38 -15.05
CA GLN A 232 -0.19 24.20 -15.76
C GLN A 232 -0.77 24.71 -17.09
N GLU A 233 -1.39 23.84 -17.88
CA GLU A 233 -2.07 24.19 -19.13
C GLU A 233 -3.22 25.20 -18.88
N MET A 234 -4.05 24.98 -17.85
CA MET A 234 -5.11 25.90 -17.49
C MET A 234 -4.61 27.26 -16.97
N ALA A 235 -3.44 27.30 -16.32
CA ALA A 235 -2.81 28.53 -15.87
C ALA A 235 -2.21 29.32 -17.04
N GLU A 236 -1.63 28.62 -18.03
CA GLU A 236 -1.13 29.23 -19.27
C GLU A 236 -2.28 29.77 -20.14
N GLU A 237 -3.44 29.12 -20.13
CA GLU A 237 -4.61 29.53 -20.93
C GLU A 237 -5.47 30.62 -20.24
N ARG A 238 -5.41 30.74 -18.91
CA ARG A 238 -6.15 31.75 -18.12
C ARG A 238 -5.24 32.91 -17.70
N LEU A 239 -4.91 33.79 -18.64
CA LEU A 239 -4.44 35.14 -18.32
C LEU A 239 -5.44 36.20 -18.81
N PRO A 240 -6.40 36.57 -17.94
CA PRO A 240 -6.78 37.97 -17.78
C PRO A 240 -6.41 38.44 -16.37
N VAL A 241 -5.49 39.39 -16.30
CA VAL A 241 -5.20 40.20 -15.10
C VAL A 241 -6.30 41.26 -15.02
N ASP A 242 -7.37 40.96 -14.27
CA ASP A 242 -8.26 41.95 -13.63
C ASP A 242 -9.40 41.25 -12.88
N GLN A 243 -9.04 40.53 -11.81
CA GLN A 243 -10.02 40.25 -10.76
C GLN A 243 -9.46 40.79 -9.46
N GLU A 244 -9.81 42.05 -9.18
CA GLU A 244 -9.84 42.56 -7.82
C GLU A 244 -10.63 41.55 -6.99
N THR A 245 -9.92 40.75 -6.20
CA THR A 245 -10.57 39.95 -5.17
C THR A 245 -11.02 40.96 -4.15
N LYS A 246 -12.29 41.38 -4.20
CA LYS A 246 -12.87 42.13 -3.08
C LYS A 246 -12.61 41.30 -1.83
N ARG A 247 -11.81 41.87 -0.92
CA ARG A 247 -11.79 41.38 0.47
C ARG A 247 -13.26 41.28 0.89
N PRO A 248 -13.69 40.19 1.53
CA PRO A 248 -14.92 40.25 2.30
C PRO A 248 -14.77 41.45 3.22
N ASP A 249 -15.72 42.39 3.15
CA ASP A 249 -15.73 43.54 4.03
C ASP A 249 -15.80 43.00 5.46
N GLU A 250 -14.66 42.98 6.16
CA GLU A 250 -14.52 42.44 7.53
C GLU A 250 -15.36 43.25 8.55
N GLU A 251 -16.00 44.33 8.11
CA GLU A 251 -16.80 45.21 8.95
C GLU A 251 -18.27 44.76 9.12
N GLU A 252 -18.85 43.95 8.23
CA GLU A 252 -20.28 43.59 8.34
C GLU A 252 -20.56 42.27 9.09
N ASP A 253 -19.63 41.31 9.10
CA ASP A 253 -19.82 40.02 9.80
C ASP A 253 -19.28 39.99 11.25
N LEU A 254 -18.56 41.03 11.69
CA LEU A 254 -18.11 41.15 13.09
C LEU A 254 -19.14 41.83 14.01
N ALA A 255 -20.28 42.29 13.47
CA ALA A 255 -21.28 43.06 14.23
C ALA A 255 -22.65 42.38 14.38
N ALA A 256 -22.86 41.17 13.87
CA ALA A 256 -24.11 40.43 14.03
C ALA A 256 -24.03 39.47 15.24
N GLY A 257 -24.01 40.04 16.45
CA GLY A 257 -24.12 39.22 17.67
C GLY A 257 -23.71 39.86 18.99
N TYR A 258 -23.16 41.08 18.98
CA TYR A 258 -22.82 41.79 20.22
C TYR A 258 -24.00 42.66 20.68
N ASP A 259 -24.80 42.12 21.58
CA ASP A 259 -25.81 42.87 22.33
C ASP A 259 -25.12 43.55 23.53
N ALA A 260 -25.00 44.88 23.49
CA ALA A 260 -24.35 45.68 24.53
C ALA A 260 -25.18 45.78 25.82
N GLU A 261 -26.43 45.31 25.83
CA GLU A 261 -27.32 45.36 27.00
C GLU A 261 -27.50 44.01 27.70
N GLN A 262 -26.82 42.95 27.24
CA GLN A 262 -26.70 41.71 27.99
C GLN A 262 -25.41 41.74 28.81
N PRO A 263 -25.47 41.92 30.14
CA PRO A 263 -24.29 41.70 30.96
C PRO A 263 -23.88 40.24 30.72
N LEU A 264 -22.66 40.04 30.22
CA LEU A 264 -22.04 38.72 30.18
C LEU A 264 -22.26 38.09 31.55
N ASP A 265 -23.01 37.00 31.60
CA ASP A 265 -23.03 36.12 32.75
C ASP A 265 -21.57 35.75 33.00
N ILE A 266 -20.97 36.44 33.96
CA ILE A 266 -19.66 36.09 34.48
C ILE A 266 -19.90 34.71 35.05
N ILE A 267 -19.47 33.69 34.32
CA ILE A 267 -19.34 32.35 34.84
C ILE A 267 -18.33 32.48 35.97
N VAL A 268 -18.84 32.75 37.18
CA VAL A 268 -18.11 32.48 38.40
C VAL A 268 -17.98 30.97 38.38
N ARG A 269 -16.85 30.49 37.86
CA ARG A 269 -16.39 29.13 38.13
C ARG A 269 -16.25 29.05 39.64
N GLU A 270 -17.32 28.65 40.32
CA GLU A 270 -17.17 27.99 41.61
C GLU A 270 -16.19 26.85 41.34
N PHE A 271 -14.99 26.98 41.90
CA PHE A 271 -14.02 25.90 41.86
C PHE A 271 -14.65 24.75 42.62
N GLU A 272 -15.24 23.81 41.88
CA GLU A 272 -15.54 22.49 42.43
C GLU A 272 -14.24 21.98 43.08
N PRO A 273 -14.30 21.45 44.32
CA PRO A 273 -13.13 20.88 44.93
C PRO A 273 -12.60 19.80 43.99
N VAL A 274 -11.35 19.93 43.56
CA VAL A 274 -10.69 18.93 42.73
C VAL A 274 -10.60 17.66 43.56
N LEU A 275 -11.59 16.77 43.40
CA LEU A 275 -11.55 15.41 43.91
C LEU A 275 -10.54 14.66 43.03
N THR A 276 -9.25 14.86 43.30
CA THR A 276 -8.19 14.15 42.59
C THR A 276 -8.34 12.67 42.88
N GLU A 277 -8.83 11.94 41.90
CA GLU A 277 -8.91 10.49 42.02
C GLU A 277 -7.49 9.91 42.03
N LEU A 278 -7.26 8.84 42.81
CA LEU A 278 -5.94 8.19 42.92
C LEU A 278 -5.32 7.84 41.56
N ARG A 279 -6.13 7.57 40.53
CA ARG A 279 -5.71 7.31 39.15
C ARG A 279 -5.10 8.52 38.43
N GLU A 280 -5.44 9.74 38.83
CA GLU A 280 -4.90 10.99 38.27
C GLU A 280 -3.52 11.34 38.84
N LEU A 281 -3.15 10.73 39.98
CA LEU A 281 -1.81 10.80 40.57
C LEU A 281 -0.87 9.70 40.08
N VAL A 282 -1.36 8.76 39.26
CA VAL A 282 -0.53 7.71 38.66
C VAL A 282 0.10 8.23 37.37
N PRO A 283 1.43 8.34 37.28
CA PRO A 283 2.10 8.72 36.04
C PRO A 283 1.79 7.69 34.94
N ASP A 284 1.36 8.15 33.77
CA ASP A 284 1.19 7.28 32.60
C ASP A 284 2.58 6.89 32.04
N PRO A 285 3.00 5.61 32.15
CA PRO A 285 4.30 5.16 31.65
C PRO A 285 4.36 5.11 30.11
N THR A 286 3.23 5.28 29.42
CA THR A 286 3.15 5.34 27.95
C THR A 286 3.16 6.77 27.42
N ALA A 287 3.05 7.77 28.29
CA ALA A 287 3.16 9.17 27.90
C ALA A 287 4.59 9.45 27.39
N PRO A 288 4.75 10.00 26.18
CA PRO A 288 6.07 10.34 25.66
C PRO A 288 6.68 11.45 26.53
N ASN A 289 7.97 11.34 26.82
CA ASN A 289 8.72 12.38 27.53
C ASN A 289 8.55 13.72 26.79
N PRO A 290 8.19 14.82 27.48
CA PRO A 290 8.10 16.15 26.87
C PRO A 290 9.37 16.58 26.14
N GLU A 291 10.55 16.32 26.71
CA GLU A 291 11.84 16.66 26.08
C GLU A 291 12.05 15.87 24.78
N GLU A 292 11.88 14.53 24.82
CA GLU A 292 11.96 13.70 23.60
C GLU A 292 10.92 14.11 22.55
N SER A 293 9.77 14.63 22.96
CA SER A 293 8.71 15.08 22.06
C SER A 293 9.06 16.40 21.37
N VAL A 294 9.79 17.29 22.07
CA VAL A 294 10.33 18.54 21.52
C VAL A 294 11.49 18.23 20.57
N GLU A 295 12.46 17.40 21.00
CA GLU A 295 13.59 16.98 20.15
C GLU A 295 13.11 16.34 18.84
N ARG A 296 12.12 15.44 18.90
CA ARG A 296 11.52 14.85 17.69
C ARG A 296 10.89 15.89 16.78
N ARG A 297 10.29 16.95 17.36
CA ARG A 297 9.66 18.02 16.59
C ARG A 297 10.71 18.88 15.89
N GLU A 298 11.77 19.25 16.59
CA GLU A 298 12.89 20.01 16.05
C GLU A 298 13.57 19.26 14.90
N ILE A 299 13.86 17.95 15.08
CA ILE A 299 14.41 17.10 14.02
C ILE A 299 13.47 17.04 12.81
N LEU A 300 12.16 16.92 13.03
CA LEU A 300 11.18 16.90 11.93
C LEU A 300 11.11 18.24 11.20
N GLU A 301 11.19 19.36 11.91
CA GLU A 301 11.21 20.71 11.34
C GLU A 301 12.50 20.97 10.55
N ALA A 302 13.65 20.53 11.07
CA ALA A 302 14.93 20.60 10.38
C ALA A 302 14.89 19.78 9.07
N LEU A 303 14.39 18.54 9.15
CA LEU A 303 14.18 17.69 7.97
C LEU A 303 13.22 18.34 6.96
N GLN A 304 12.11 18.94 7.42
CA GLN A 304 11.17 19.63 6.54
C GLN A 304 11.84 20.79 5.79
N ARG A 305 12.61 21.64 6.48
CA ARG A 305 13.36 22.75 5.87
C ARG A 305 14.31 22.27 4.77
N ILE A 306 14.99 21.16 4.98
CA ILE A 306 15.92 20.60 3.99
C ILE A 306 15.16 20.03 2.79
N VAL A 307 14.08 19.28 3.03
CA VAL A 307 13.27 18.65 1.98
C VAL A 307 12.64 19.72 1.07
N GLN A 308 12.31 20.91 1.58
CA GLN A 308 11.81 22.02 0.78
C GLN A 308 12.80 22.50 -0.29
N THR A 309 14.11 22.38 -0.05
CA THR A 309 15.14 22.79 -1.02
C THR A 309 15.38 21.75 -2.12
N TRP A 310 14.79 20.56 -2.00
CA TRP A 310 15.09 19.46 -2.90
C TRP A 310 14.31 19.55 -4.21
N SER A 311 14.96 19.11 -5.28
CA SER A 311 14.30 18.90 -6.56
C SER A 311 13.18 17.86 -6.42
N ARG A 312 12.19 17.93 -7.31
CA ARG A 312 11.08 16.96 -7.32
C ARG A 312 11.57 15.51 -7.39
N GLN A 313 12.60 15.24 -8.18
CA GLN A 313 13.16 13.90 -8.33
C GLN A 313 13.77 13.40 -7.02
N GLU A 314 14.53 14.23 -6.31
CA GLU A 314 15.10 13.87 -5.01
C GLU A 314 13.98 13.59 -3.99
N ARG A 315 12.91 14.39 -4.00
CA ARG A 315 11.74 14.22 -3.12
C ARG A 315 10.98 12.92 -3.40
N ASP A 316 10.69 12.65 -4.67
CA ASP A 316 10.02 11.43 -5.11
C ASP A 316 10.84 10.19 -4.68
N VAL A 317 12.17 10.23 -4.87
CA VAL A 317 13.08 9.15 -4.45
C VAL A 317 13.13 9.03 -2.93
N PHE A 318 13.18 10.14 -2.19
CA PHE A 318 13.20 10.12 -0.73
C PHE A 318 11.94 9.49 -0.14
N GLU A 319 10.78 9.96 -0.57
CA GLU A 319 9.49 9.47 -0.10
C GLU A 319 9.35 7.97 -0.43
N LEU A 320 9.65 7.57 -1.67
CA LEU A 320 9.54 6.16 -2.07
C LEU A 320 10.54 5.25 -1.34
N HIS A 321 11.79 5.70 -1.16
CA HIS A 321 12.82 4.85 -0.56
C HIS A 321 12.79 4.81 0.98
N PHE A 322 12.73 5.97 1.63
CA PHE A 322 12.88 6.08 3.08
C PHE A 322 11.53 6.00 3.82
N VAL A 323 10.49 6.67 3.30
CA VAL A 323 9.17 6.68 3.95
C VAL A 323 8.36 5.43 3.57
N GLN A 324 8.31 5.11 2.29
CA GLN A 324 7.56 3.96 1.78
C GLN A 324 8.38 2.65 1.85
N GLY A 325 9.70 2.73 1.94
CA GLY A 325 10.57 1.56 2.10
C GLY A 325 10.72 0.70 0.84
N PHE A 326 10.48 1.26 -0.35
CA PHE A 326 10.75 0.59 -1.63
C PHE A 326 12.26 0.44 -1.86
N SER A 327 12.65 -0.59 -2.59
CA SER A 327 14.05 -0.80 -2.97
C SER A 327 14.46 0.08 -4.16
N VAL A 328 15.76 0.23 -4.41
CA VAL A 328 16.30 0.98 -5.56
C VAL A 328 15.70 0.54 -6.91
N PRO A 329 15.62 -0.77 -7.24
CA PRO A 329 14.99 -1.17 -8.50
C PRO A 329 13.48 -0.93 -8.51
N GLU A 330 12.78 -1.04 -7.38
CA GLU A 330 11.35 -0.71 -7.28
C GLU A 330 11.10 0.80 -7.47
N VAL A 331 11.95 1.65 -6.88
CA VAL A 331 11.88 3.12 -7.05
C VAL A 331 12.11 3.48 -8.52
N ALA A 332 13.12 2.88 -9.17
CA ALA A 332 13.37 3.08 -10.61
C ALA A 332 12.15 2.68 -11.46
N GLN A 333 11.48 1.58 -11.12
CA GLN A 333 10.25 1.15 -11.78
C GLN A 333 9.08 2.12 -11.61
N ILE A 334 8.98 2.82 -10.47
CA ILE A 334 7.92 3.79 -10.16
C ILE A 334 8.19 5.13 -10.84
N THR A 335 9.41 5.65 -10.72
CA THR A 335 9.79 6.98 -11.23
C THR A 335 10.13 6.97 -12.71
N GLY A 336 10.47 5.80 -13.27
CA GLY A 336 10.98 5.66 -14.64
C GLY A 336 12.44 6.09 -14.82
N LEU A 337 13.17 6.31 -13.72
CA LEU A 337 14.59 6.65 -13.73
C LEU A 337 15.47 5.40 -13.88
N ASP A 338 16.71 5.58 -14.34
CA ASP A 338 17.72 4.52 -14.34
C ASP A 338 18.13 4.13 -12.91
N GLN A 339 18.44 2.85 -12.68
CA GLN A 339 18.79 2.36 -11.35
C GLN A 339 20.06 3.01 -10.80
N ASN A 340 21.05 3.31 -11.64
CA ASN A 340 22.28 3.98 -11.20
C ASN A 340 21.96 5.40 -10.74
N ARG A 341 21.11 6.10 -11.50
CA ARG A 341 20.67 7.45 -11.14
C ARG A 341 19.91 7.48 -9.83
N VAL A 342 19.01 6.52 -9.59
CA VAL A 342 18.31 6.41 -8.30
C VAL A 342 19.30 6.19 -7.16
N LYS A 343 20.32 5.36 -7.36
CA LYS A 343 21.36 5.12 -6.35
C LYS A 343 22.14 6.39 -6.02
N GLU A 344 22.60 7.15 -7.01
CA GLU A 344 23.28 8.44 -6.82
C GLU A 344 22.43 9.42 -6.01
N VAL A 345 21.14 9.51 -6.34
CA VAL A 345 20.19 10.39 -5.63
C VAL A 345 20.01 9.93 -4.19
N VAL A 346 19.86 8.63 -3.94
CA VAL A 346 19.78 8.07 -2.59
C VAL A 346 21.05 8.38 -1.79
N ASP A 347 22.23 8.21 -2.38
CA ASP A 347 23.51 8.47 -1.72
C ASP A 347 23.67 9.96 -1.38
N THR A 348 23.28 10.85 -2.30
CA THR A 348 23.27 12.31 -2.10
C THR A 348 22.34 12.71 -0.96
N ILE A 349 21.12 12.15 -0.93
CA ILE A 349 20.14 12.39 0.12
C ILE A 349 20.66 11.90 1.47
N GLN A 350 21.25 10.70 1.53
CA GLN A 350 21.85 10.18 2.77
C GLN A 350 22.96 11.09 3.30
N ALA A 351 23.83 11.59 2.42
CA ALA A 351 24.91 12.49 2.82
C ALA A 351 24.35 13.79 3.43
N ARG A 352 23.34 14.42 2.80
CA ARG A 352 22.69 15.63 3.32
C ARG A 352 22.00 15.39 4.66
N VAL A 353 21.21 14.32 4.77
CA VAL A 353 20.49 13.99 6.01
C VAL A 353 21.47 13.68 7.16
N ARG A 354 22.55 12.94 6.89
CA ARG A 354 23.60 12.69 7.91
C ARG A 354 24.29 13.96 8.35
N GLY A 355 24.58 14.89 7.43
CA GLY A 355 25.21 16.17 7.77
C GLY A 355 24.38 16.99 8.76
N VAL A 356 23.06 16.98 8.61
CA VAL A 356 22.14 17.72 9.48
C VAL A 356 22.01 17.06 10.84
N LEU A 357 21.84 15.74 10.86
CA LEU A 357 21.79 15.00 12.13
C LEU A 357 23.11 15.13 12.91
N ALA A 358 24.26 15.21 12.23
CA ALA A 358 25.55 15.45 12.87
C ALA A 358 25.71 16.90 13.37
N GLY A 359 25.13 17.88 12.68
CA GLY A 359 25.15 19.29 13.08
C GLY A 359 24.29 19.58 14.32
N GLU A 360 23.13 18.94 14.44
CA GLU A 360 22.25 19.07 15.61
C GLU A 360 22.73 18.28 16.84
N LEU A 361 23.53 17.22 16.65
CA LEU A 361 24.17 16.50 17.76
C LEU A 361 25.43 17.20 18.32
N SER A 362 25.88 18.29 17.70
CA SER A 362 27.04 19.10 18.13
C SER A 362 26.65 20.51 18.59
N SER A 363 25.36 20.86 18.55
CA SER A 363 24.79 22.03 19.24
C SER A 363 24.08 21.54 20.50
#